data_AF-A0A2P6FVB9-F1
#
_entry.id   AF-A0A2P6FVB9-F1
#
_cell.length_a   1.000
_cell.length_b   1.000
_cell.length_c   1.000
_cell.angle_alpha   90.00
_cell.angle_beta   90.00
_cell.angle_gamma   90.00
#
_symmetry.space_group_name_H-M   'P 1'
#
loop_
_entity.id
_entity.type
_entity.pdbx_description
1 polymer ?
#
loop_
_entity_poly.entity_id
_entity_poly.type
_entity_poly.pdbx_seq_one_letter_code
_entity_poly.pdbx_strand_id
1 'polypeptide(L)'
;ILSAANPESGQDSKTPDHEDTYFRDLIGYSIGTLGIHRIGLLLALNAGFWSAVCILISGPAWIFPEGSSWVEWWNWWPRLTTFSDAQYQETMNFINSLEWTQ
;
A
#
# COMPACT_ATOMS: atom_id res chain seq x y z
N ILE A 1 22.12 14.37 4.52
CA ILE A 1 23.15 14.15 5.56
C ILE A 1 24.53 13.92 4.96
N LEU A 2 24.85 12.75 4.37
CA LEU A 2 26.21 12.50 3.87
C LEU A 2 26.66 13.47 2.77
N SER A 3 25.76 13.87 1.88
CA SER A 3 26.02 14.86 0.83
C SER A 3 26.25 16.28 1.36
N ALA A 4 25.64 16.63 2.50
CA ALA A 4 25.84 17.93 3.14
C ALA A 4 27.14 17.96 3.96
N ALA A 5 27.45 16.86 4.64
CA ALA A 5 28.67 16.70 5.44
C ALA A 5 29.94 16.51 4.58
N ASN A 6 29.82 15.94 3.38
CA ASN A 6 30.92 15.73 2.43
C ASN A 6 30.60 16.40 1.08
N PRO A 7 30.69 17.74 1.01
CA PRO A 7 30.53 18.46 -0.24
C PRO A 7 31.75 18.27 -1.15
N GLU A 8 31.74 18.92 -2.32
CA GLU A 8 32.86 18.89 -3.26
C GLU A 8 34.19 19.33 -2.61
N SER A 9 35.30 18.81 -3.14
CA SER A 9 36.64 19.08 -2.59
C SER A 9 36.92 20.57 -2.50
N GLY A 10 37.37 21.03 -1.33
CA GLY A 10 37.67 22.43 -1.07
C GLY A 10 36.45 23.29 -0.68
N GLN A 11 35.25 22.71 -0.56
CA GLN A 11 34.08 23.42 -0.02
C GLN A 11 33.85 23.09 1.45
N ASP A 12 33.33 24.07 2.20
CA ASP A 12 32.89 23.87 3.58
C ASP A 12 31.61 23.05 3.66
N SER A 13 31.47 22.31 4.77
CA SER A 13 30.27 21.52 5.11
C SER A 13 29.00 22.37 4.99
N LYS A 14 27.96 21.79 4.38
CA LYS A 14 26.69 22.47 4.14
C LYS A 14 25.81 22.46 5.39
N THR A 15 24.94 23.47 5.49
CA THR A 15 23.99 23.61 6.60
C THR A 15 22.74 22.75 6.40
N PRO A 16 21.95 22.49 7.45
CA PRO A 16 20.65 21.82 7.33
C PRO A 16 19.69 22.52 6.34
N ASP A 17 19.81 23.83 6.13
CA ASP A 17 19.02 24.58 5.16
C ASP A 17 19.29 24.14 3.70
N HIS A 18 20.51 23.68 3.41
CA HIS A 18 20.84 23.11 2.11
C HIS A 18 20.15 21.76 1.88
N GLU A 19 19.98 20.95 2.93
CA GLU A 19 19.24 19.68 2.81
C GLU A 19 17.76 19.94 2.51
N ASP A 20 17.17 20.93 3.19
CA ASP A 20 15.80 21.36 2.98
C ASP A 20 15.58 21.94 1.58
N THR A 21 16.51 22.78 1.10
CA THR A 21 16.45 23.37 -0.24
C THR A 21 16.53 22.28 -1.31
N TYR A 22 17.45 21.33 -1.15
CA TYR A 22 17.59 20.19 -2.08
C TYR A 22 16.27 19.40 -2.24
N PHE A 23 15.62 19.02 -1.14
CA PHE A 23 14.36 18.26 -1.23
C PHE A 23 13.19 19.10 -1.75
N ARG A 24 13.16 20.41 -1.45
CA ARG A 24 12.17 21.32 -2.04
C ARG A 24 12.36 21.47 -3.55
N ASP A 25 13.59 21.53 -4.03
CA ASP A 25 13.86 21.61 -5.47
C ASP A 25 13.57 20.29 -6.19
N LEU A 26 13.79 19.15 -5.53
CA LEU A 26 13.60 17.82 -6.12
C LEU A 26 12.13 17.39 -6.20
N ILE A 27 11.37 17.53 -5.10
CA ILE A 27 9.99 17.01 -4.98
C ILE A 27 8.97 18.06 -4.54
N GLY A 28 9.38 19.33 -4.40
CA GLY A 28 8.51 20.42 -3.92
C GLY A 28 8.27 20.43 -2.41
N TYR A 29 8.88 19.51 -1.65
CA TYR A 29 8.62 19.34 -0.22
C TYR A 29 9.85 18.81 0.53
N SER A 30 10.16 19.41 1.69
CA SER A 30 11.10 18.83 2.66
C SER A 30 10.37 18.51 3.95
N ILE A 31 10.54 17.27 4.42
CA ILE A 31 10.03 16.77 5.71
C ILE A 31 10.80 17.36 6.92
N GLY A 32 11.99 17.93 6.66
CA GLY A 32 12.89 18.46 7.68
C GLY A 32 13.65 17.40 8.46
N THR A 33 14.69 17.84 9.18
CA THR A 33 15.62 16.95 9.90
C THR A 33 14.96 16.16 11.02
N LEU A 34 14.04 16.74 11.80
CA LEU A 34 13.31 15.98 12.83
C LEU A 34 12.22 15.08 12.22
N GLY A 35 11.60 15.51 11.13
CA GLY A 35 10.51 14.80 10.48
C GLY A 35 10.96 13.46 9.89
N ILE A 36 12.14 13.41 9.25
CA ILE A 36 12.66 12.17 8.66
C ILE A 36 12.92 11.08 9.70
N HIS A 37 13.40 11.43 10.89
CA HIS A 37 13.60 10.48 11.99
C HIS A 37 12.27 9.93 12.51
N ARG A 38 11.25 10.80 12.64
CA ARG A 38 9.90 10.39 13.08
C ARG A 38 9.21 9.48 12.07
N ILE A 39 9.29 9.82 10.78
CA ILE A 39 8.72 8.97 9.72
C ILE A 39 9.48 7.64 9.63
N GLY A 40 10.81 7.65 9.76
CA GLY A 40 11.59 6.42 9.81
C GLY A 40 11.12 5.47 10.92
N LEU A 41 10.94 5.99 12.14
CA LEU A 41 10.41 5.22 13.26
C LEU A 41 8.97 4.74 13.01
N LEU A 42 8.09 5.63 12.55
CA LEU A 42 6.69 5.31 12.29
C LEU A 42 6.57 4.20 11.24
N LEU A 43 7.32 4.29 10.13
CA LEU A 43 7.31 3.28 9.06
C LEU A 43 7.87 1.94 9.55
N ALA A 44 8.98 1.95 10.29
CA ALA A 44 9.57 0.73 10.83
C ALA A 44 8.62 -0.02 11.78
N LEU A 45 7.96 0.73 12.68
CA LEU A 45 6.96 0.15 13.59
C LEU A 45 5.71 -0.35 12.85
N ASN A 46 5.20 0.41 11.88
CA ASN A 46 4.05 -0.01 11.07
C ASN A 46 4.36 -1.26 10.25
N ALA A 47 5.57 -1.38 9.69
CA ALA A 47 5.98 -2.57 8.97
C ALA A 47 5.96 -3.81 9.86
N GLY A 48 6.52 -3.73 11.07
CA GLY A 48 6.48 -4.83 12.05
C GLY A 48 5.06 -5.14 12.52
N PHE A 49 4.28 -4.11 12.83
CA PHE A 49 2.89 -4.25 13.28
C PHE A 49 2.00 -4.92 12.23
N TRP A 50 1.98 -4.42 10.99
CA TRP A 50 1.14 -5.00 9.94
C TRP A 50 1.62 -6.38 9.48
N SER A 51 2.91 -6.68 9.61
CA SER A 51 3.43 -8.04 9.42
C SER A 51 2.92 -9.00 10.49
N ALA A 52 2.89 -8.58 11.76
CA ALA A 52 2.30 -9.38 12.83
C ALA A 52 0.80 -9.60 12.58
N VAL A 53 0.07 -8.56 12.18
CA VAL A 53 -1.35 -8.66 11.82
C VAL A 53 -1.57 -9.65 10.67
N CYS A 54 -0.76 -9.61 9.59
CA CYS A 54 -0.96 -10.49 8.43
C CYS A 54 -0.75 -11.98 8.78
N ILE A 55 0.18 -12.27 9.69
CA ILE A 55 0.40 -13.63 10.21
C ILE A 55 -0.77 -14.04 11.11
N LEU A 56 -1.20 -13.15 12.01
CA LEU A 56 -2.28 -13.43 12.95
C LEU A 56 -3.63 -13.68 12.27
N ILE A 57 -3.93 -12.99 11.16
CA ILE A 57 -5.19 -13.20 10.43
C ILE A 57 -5.12 -14.37 9.43
N SER A 58 -3.91 -14.75 8.98
CA SER A 58 -3.73 -15.88 8.05
C SER A 58 -3.53 -17.24 8.75
N GLY A 59 -3.20 -17.25 10.04
CA GLY A 59 -2.74 -18.45 10.75
C GLY A 59 -3.83 -19.26 11.47
N PRO A 60 -4.61 -18.68 12.41
CA PRO A 60 -5.57 -19.44 13.19
C PRO A 60 -6.90 -19.61 12.45
N ALA A 61 -7.38 -20.85 12.38
CA ALA A 61 -8.68 -21.25 11.81
C ALA A 61 -9.91 -20.52 12.41
N TRP A 62 -9.75 -19.86 13.57
CA TRP A 62 -10.83 -19.11 14.23
C TRP A 62 -11.04 -17.68 13.69
N ILE A 63 -10.12 -17.13 12.88
CA ILE A 63 -10.28 -15.82 12.19
C ILE A 63 -10.62 -16.01 10.71
N PHE A 64 -10.04 -17.03 10.09
CA PHE A 64 -10.28 -17.43 8.71
C PHE A 64 -10.61 -18.94 8.72
N PRO A 65 -11.85 -19.36 8.39
CA PRO A 65 -12.20 -20.77 8.33
C PRO A 65 -11.27 -21.52 7.39
N GLU A 66 -10.85 -22.72 7.76
CA GLU A 66 -9.97 -23.55 6.91
C GLU A 66 -10.62 -23.76 5.53
N GLY A 67 -10.01 -23.19 4.50
CA GLY A 67 -10.48 -23.28 3.11
C GLY A 67 -10.68 -21.95 2.38
N SER A 68 -10.79 -20.81 3.07
CA SER A 68 -10.94 -19.51 2.39
C SER A 68 -9.58 -18.93 1.97
N SER A 69 -9.39 -18.74 0.66
CA SER A 69 -8.17 -18.14 0.12
C SER A 69 -8.19 -16.61 0.22
N TRP A 70 -7.02 -15.98 0.30
CA TRP A 70 -6.89 -14.52 0.18
C TRP A 70 -7.45 -13.98 -1.14
N VAL A 71 -7.45 -14.79 -2.19
CA VAL A 71 -8.05 -14.47 -3.49
C VAL A 71 -9.57 -14.38 -3.37
N GLU A 72 -10.21 -15.33 -2.67
CA GLU A 72 -11.66 -15.32 -2.44
C GLU A 72 -12.13 -14.20 -1.54
N TRP A 73 -11.30 -13.76 -0.58
CA TRP A 73 -11.61 -12.62 0.29
C TRP A 73 -11.98 -11.39 -0.56
N TRP A 74 -11.23 -11.07 -1.62
CA TRP A 74 -11.50 -9.92 -2.47
C TRP A 74 -12.87 -9.93 -3.17
N ASN A 75 -13.57 -11.06 -3.24
CA ASN A 75 -14.90 -11.13 -3.84
C ASN A 75 -15.97 -10.32 -3.09
N TRP A 76 -15.71 -9.90 -1.84
CA TRP A 76 -16.67 -9.04 -1.13
C TRP A 76 -16.81 -7.66 -1.78
N TRP A 77 -15.75 -7.09 -2.35
CA TRP A 77 -15.77 -5.75 -2.94
C TRP A 77 -16.59 -5.69 -4.24
N PRO A 78 -16.36 -6.57 -5.25
CA PRO A 78 -17.21 -6.64 -6.43
C PRO A 78 -18.69 -6.82 -6.06
N ARG A 79 -19.02 -7.78 -5.17
CA ARG A 79 -20.41 -8.03 -4.72
C ARG A 79 -21.11 -6.85 -4.05
N LEU A 80 -20.38 -5.89 -3.51
CA LEU A 80 -20.98 -4.67 -2.94
C LEU A 80 -21.10 -3.53 -3.96
N THR A 81 -20.45 -3.65 -5.12
CA THR A 81 -20.41 -2.61 -6.14
C THR A 81 -21.18 -3.04 -7.39
N THR A 82 -21.88 -2.12 -8.03
CA THR A 82 -22.77 -2.40 -9.16
C THR A 82 -22.05 -2.96 -10.42
N PHE A 83 -20.72 -3.03 -10.42
CA PHE A 83 -19.90 -3.47 -11.55
C PHE A 83 -19.94 -4.99 -11.79
N SER A 84 -20.33 -5.83 -10.82
CA SER A 84 -20.40 -7.29 -11.01
C SER A 84 -21.81 -7.85 -11.08
N ASP A 85 -22.76 -7.33 -10.31
CA ASP A 85 -23.99 -8.10 -10.07
C ASP A 85 -25.02 -7.96 -11.19
N ALA A 86 -25.19 -6.78 -11.79
CA ALA A 86 -26.13 -6.62 -12.91
C ALA A 86 -25.63 -7.33 -14.18
N GLN A 87 -24.35 -7.16 -14.50
CA GLN A 87 -23.77 -7.70 -15.73
C GLN A 87 -23.53 -9.22 -15.66
N TYR A 88 -23.17 -9.78 -14.49
CA TYR A 88 -23.08 -11.23 -14.30
C TYR A 88 -24.46 -11.90 -14.38
N GLN A 89 -25.48 -11.34 -13.73
CA GLN A 89 -26.84 -11.91 -13.79
C GLN A 89 -27.42 -11.83 -15.20
N GLU A 90 -27.25 -10.71 -15.92
CA GLU A 90 -27.67 -10.61 -17.32
C GLU A 90 -26.91 -11.57 -18.23
N THR A 91 -25.59 -11.71 -18.05
CA THR A 91 -24.78 -12.66 -18.84
C THR A 91 -25.18 -14.10 -18.57
N MET A 92 -25.40 -14.48 -17.32
CA MET A 92 -25.86 -15.83 -16.96
C MET A 92 -27.31 -16.09 -17.42
N ASN A 93 -28.20 -15.10 -17.34
CA ASN A 93 -29.56 -15.21 -17.88
C ASN A 93 -29.56 -15.35 -19.41
N PHE A 94 -28.70 -14.63 -20.11
CA PHE A 94 -28.50 -14.75 -21.55
C PHE A 94 -27.96 -16.14 -21.93
N ILE A 95 -26.89 -16.61 -21.27
CA ILE A 95 -26.33 -17.95 -21.50
C ILE A 95 -27.38 -19.04 -21.24
N ASN A 96 -28.09 -18.99 -20.11
CA ASN A 96 -29.14 -19.95 -19.79
C ASN A 96 -30.29 -19.89 -20.82
N SER A 97 -30.64 -18.71 -21.34
CA SER A 97 -31.64 -18.59 -22.42
C SER A 97 -31.18 -19.18 -23.76
N LEU A 98 -29.87 -19.20 -24.02
CA LEU A 98 -29.30 -19.84 -25.21
C LEU A 98 -29.30 -21.37 -25.09
N GLU A 99 -29.15 -21.92 -23.87
CA GLU A 99 -29.23 -23.37 -23.63
C GLU A 99 -30.64 -23.94 -23.89
N TRP A 100 -31.71 -23.15 -23.73
CA TRP A 100 -33.07 -23.54 -24.11
C TRP A 100 -33.38 -23.36 -25.61
N THR A 101 -32.42 -22.90 -26.40
CA THR A 101 -32.55 -22.71 -27.87
C THR A 101 -31.70 -23.69 -28.69
N GLN A 102 -31.04 -24.66 -28.05
CA GLN A 102 -30.42 -25.85 -28.65
C GLN A 102 -31.25 -27.10 -28.30
#